data_AF-A0A9W9MRI5-F1
#
_entry.id   AF-A0A9W9MRI5-F1
#
_cell.length_a   1.000
_cell.length_b   1.000
_cell.length_c   1.000
_cell.angle_alpha   90.00
_cell.angle_beta   90.00
_cell.angle_gamma   90.00
#
_symmetry.space_group_name_H-M   'P 1'
#
loop_
_entity.id
_entity.type
_entity.pdbx_description
1 polymer ?
#
loop_
_entity_poly.entity_id
_entity_poly.type
_entity_poly.pdbx_seq_one_letter_code
_entity_poly.pdbx_strand_id
1 'polypeptide(L)'
;MVNSLWFKWKKLRLPWRKSFLVGEDLAGNTFWEFKDVMNAARFRRIVRFDPKTHFSDVQVTPQWHQWLRHVRQDPPSIQEQQQDLVRQAQIKQLARLADERWASKASFLDKPKTQHQAPSTQINEATLNQPANAASAQAPASATSPETPPKAKPEPAYPKTQKEENPWAKANKANPGEEWQPEAWSPSSKR
;
A
#
# COMPACT_ATOMS: atom_id res chain seq x y z
N MET A 1 31.53 0.15 16.28
CA MET A 1 30.81 1.31 16.84
C MET A 1 31.82 2.15 17.60
N VAL A 2 32.28 3.27 17.03
CA VAL A 2 33.22 4.14 17.74
C VAL A 2 32.44 4.78 18.88
N ASN A 3 32.55 4.19 20.08
CA ASN A 3 32.08 4.75 21.35
C ASN A 3 32.90 6.00 21.69
N SER A 4 32.79 7.01 20.83
CA SER A 4 33.54 8.24 20.98
C SER A 4 32.83 9.03 22.08
N LEU A 5 33.45 9.06 23.27
CA LEU A 5 33.10 9.98 24.34
C LEU A 5 32.95 11.42 23.81
N TRP A 6 33.69 11.74 22.75
CA TRP A 6 33.56 13.00 22.03
C TRP A 6 32.15 13.20 21.47
N PHE A 7 31.51 12.23 20.82
CA PHE A 7 30.12 12.36 20.36
C PHE A 7 29.14 12.53 21.52
N LYS A 8 29.32 11.76 22.61
CA LYS A 8 28.50 11.91 23.83
C LYS A 8 28.65 13.32 24.40
N TRP A 9 29.87 13.80 24.57
CA TRP A 9 30.17 15.18 25.02
C TRP A 9 29.59 16.24 24.09
N LYS A 10 29.67 16.04 22.77
CA LYS A 10 29.11 16.94 21.76
C LYS A 10 27.58 16.91 21.70
N LYS A 11 26.90 15.88 22.23
CA LYS A 11 25.44 15.83 22.33
C LYS A 11 24.88 16.63 23.52
N LEU A 12 25.68 16.90 24.55
CA LEU A 12 25.22 17.69 25.69
C LEU A 12 24.87 19.12 25.26
N ARG A 13 23.73 19.62 25.76
CA ARG A 13 23.23 21.00 25.57
C ARG A 13 23.65 21.85 26.77
N LEU A 14 24.86 22.41 26.69
CA LEU A 14 25.39 23.29 27.73
C LEU A 14 25.02 24.76 27.43
N PRO A 15 24.70 25.59 28.44
CA PRO A 15 24.11 26.92 28.24
C PRO A 15 25.02 27.91 27.51
N TRP A 16 26.35 27.75 27.58
CA TRP A 16 27.31 28.58 26.83
C TRP A 16 27.52 28.14 25.38
N ARG A 17 26.90 27.03 24.96
CA ARG A 17 27.18 26.39 23.69
C ARG A 17 26.15 26.75 22.64
N LYS A 18 26.61 27.33 21.53
CA LYS A 18 25.73 27.80 20.45
C LYS A 18 25.34 26.71 19.43
N SER A 19 26.12 25.64 19.35
CA SER A 19 25.90 24.51 18.44
C SER A 19 26.02 23.17 19.17
N PHE A 20 25.11 22.25 18.89
CA PHE A 20 25.05 20.93 19.52
C PHE A 20 24.84 19.86 18.47
N LEU A 21 25.47 18.71 18.72
CA LEU A 21 25.31 17.53 17.89
C LEU A 21 23.99 16.89 18.25
N VAL A 22 23.15 16.65 17.26
CA VAL A 22 21.83 16.04 17.45
C VAL A 22 21.90 14.55 17.19
N GLY A 23 22.54 14.15 16.09
CA GLY A 23 22.71 12.74 15.76
C GLY A 23 23.67 12.52 14.60
N GLU A 24 23.74 11.26 14.19
CA GLU A 24 24.52 10.79 13.06
C GLU A 24 23.67 9.84 12.22
N ASP A 25 23.97 9.74 10.94
CA ASP A 25 23.38 8.70 10.09
C ASP A 25 24.26 7.46 10.02
N LEU A 26 23.74 6.41 9.38
CA LEU A 26 24.48 5.18 9.11
C LEU A 26 25.68 5.37 8.16
N ALA A 27 25.72 6.48 7.41
CA ALA A 27 26.83 6.83 6.51
C ALA A 27 27.96 7.58 7.22
N GLY A 28 27.76 7.98 8.48
CA GLY A 28 28.74 8.75 9.27
C GLY A 28 28.63 10.26 9.12
N ASN A 29 27.61 10.77 8.44
CA ASN A 29 27.30 12.20 8.44
C ASN A 29 26.77 12.61 9.81
N THR A 30 27.17 13.80 10.27
CA THR A 30 26.77 14.33 11.57
C THR A 30 25.82 15.50 11.42
N PHE A 31 24.77 15.50 12.23
CA PHE A 31 23.68 16.47 12.15
C PHE A 31 23.71 17.39 13.36
N TRP A 32 23.69 18.68 13.08
CA TRP A 32 23.92 19.72 14.07
C TRP A 32 22.78 20.72 14.07
N GLU A 33 22.47 21.23 15.24
CA GLU A 33 21.52 22.33 15.41
C GLU A 33 22.21 23.47 16.18
N PHE A 34 21.96 24.70 15.75
CA PHE A 34 22.63 25.88 16.29
C PHE A 34 21.76 27.14 16.19
N LYS A 35 22.05 28.14 17.04
CA LYS A 35 21.44 29.47 16.91
C LYS A 35 22.30 30.34 16.01
N ASP A 36 21.66 30.97 15.03
CA ASP A 36 22.33 31.97 14.21
C ASP A 36 22.55 33.26 15.03
N VAL A 37 23.66 33.96 14.79
CA VAL A 37 23.95 35.24 15.42
C VAL A 37 23.00 36.32 14.89
N MET A 38 22.66 36.26 13.60
CA MET A 38 21.78 37.25 12.96
C MET A 38 20.29 36.96 13.19
N ASN A 39 19.93 35.69 13.38
CA ASN A 39 18.54 35.26 13.60
C ASN A 39 18.47 34.28 14.77
N ALA A 40 18.50 34.82 15.98
CA ALA A 40 18.51 34.05 17.22
C ALA A 40 17.15 33.46 17.61
N ALA A 41 16.07 33.85 16.91
CA ALA A 41 14.71 33.40 17.19
C ALA A 41 14.50 31.92 16.83
N ARG A 42 15.23 31.40 15.84
CA ARG A 42 15.06 30.03 15.33
C ARG A 42 16.36 29.25 15.33
N PHE A 43 16.28 28.00 15.76
CA PHE A 43 17.39 27.06 15.60
C PHE A 43 17.52 26.61 14.14
N ARG A 44 18.72 26.79 13.57
CA ARG A 44 19.10 26.30 12.25
C ARG A 44 19.68 24.89 12.37
N ARG A 45 19.43 24.07 11.36
CA ARG A 45 19.90 22.68 11.28
C ARG A 45 20.87 22.56 10.11
N ILE A 46 21.97 21.83 10.29
CA ILE A 46 23.01 21.65 9.26
C ILE A 46 23.58 20.23 9.32
N VAL A 47 23.94 19.70 8.16
CA VAL A 47 24.68 18.45 8.01
C VAL A 47 26.17 18.75 7.85
N ARG A 48 27.01 17.98 8.54
CA ARG A 48 28.46 17.97 8.38
C ARG A 48 28.88 16.58 7.93
N PHE A 49 29.52 16.54 6.77
CA PHE A 49 30.03 15.34 6.12
C PHE A 49 31.55 15.48 5.91
N ASP A 50 32.20 14.46 5.36
CA ASP A 50 33.64 14.49 5.11
C ASP A 50 33.99 15.63 4.13
N PRO A 51 34.88 16.57 4.48
CA PRO A 51 35.27 17.69 3.61
C PRO A 51 35.85 17.25 2.26
N LYS A 52 36.30 16.00 2.11
CA LYS A 52 36.78 15.45 0.84
C LYS A 52 35.65 15.05 -0.13
N THR A 53 34.45 14.80 0.39
CA THR A 53 33.31 14.42 -0.44
C THR A 53 32.69 15.65 -1.11
N HIS A 54 32.38 15.54 -2.40
CA HIS A 54 31.75 16.62 -3.14
C HIS A 54 30.29 16.78 -2.70
N PHE A 55 29.80 18.03 -2.63
CA PHE A 55 28.46 18.35 -2.13
C PHE A 55 27.33 17.56 -2.81
N SER A 56 27.45 17.31 -4.12
CA SER A 56 26.44 16.56 -4.89
C SER A 56 26.41 15.07 -4.56
N ASP A 57 27.50 14.52 -4.03
CA ASP A 57 27.63 13.09 -3.77
C ASP A 57 27.15 12.72 -2.36
N VAL A 58 26.92 13.73 -1.50
CA VAL A 58 26.48 13.54 -0.12
C VAL A 58 25.07 12.95 -0.09
N GLN A 59 24.98 11.65 0.17
CA GLN A 59 23.71 10.96 0.33
C GLN A 59 23.19 11.13 1.75
N VAL A 60 22.07 11.84 1.88
CA VAL A 60 21.35 11.99 3.15
C VAL A 60 20.03 11.25 3.07
N THR A 61 19.70 10.46 4.09
CA THR A 61 18.42 9.71 4.09
C THR A 61 17.20 10.64 4.09
N PRO A 62 16.04 10.21 3.58
CA PRO A 62 14.83 11.04 3.57
C PRO A 62 14.38 11.49 4.98
N GLN A 63 14.56 10.64 5.99
CA GLN A 63 14.23 10.96 7.38
C GLN A 63 15.07 12.14 7.90
N TRP A 64 16.38 12.14 7.62
CA TRP A 64 17.27 13.25 7.96
C TRP A 64 16.97 14.51 7.14
N HIS A 65 16.55 14.38 5.89
CA HIS A 65 16.07 15.52 5.08
C HIS A 65 14.83 16.19 5.69
N GLN A 66 13.84 15.40 6.13
CA GLN A 66 12.65 15.94 6.80
C GLN A 66 13.02 16.73 8.06
N TRP A 67 13.96 16.20 8.84
CA TRP A 67 14.47 16.89 10.02
C TRP A 67 15.23 18.18 9.63
N LEU A 68 16.13 18.16 8.65
CA LEU A 68 16.84 19.35 8.18
C LEU A 68 15.89 20.44 7.66
N ARG A 69 14.76 20.05 7.06
CA ARG A 69 13.72 20.96 6.55
C ARG A 69 12.68 21.37 7.60
N HIS A 70 12.86 20.98 8.86
CA HIS A 70 11.94 21.25 9.96
C HIS A 70 10.51 20.71 9.74
N VAL A 71 10.34 19.71 8.86
CA VAL A 71 9.08 18.97 8.71
C VAL A 71 8.85 18.10 9.93
N ARG A 72 9.94 17.53 10.46
CA ARG A 72 9.95 16.72 11.68
C ARG A 72 10.58 17.49 12.84
N GLN A 73 9.97 17.39 14.03
CA GLN A 73 10.52 17.99 15.25
C GLN A 73 11.73 17.22 15.76
N ASP A 74 11.53 15.93 16.04
CA ASP A 74 12.58 15.06 16.58
C ASP A 74 13.49 14.48 15.49
N PRO A 75 14.79 14.33 15.76
CA PRO A 75 15.71 13.69 14.83
C PRO A 75 15.43 12.19 14.70
N PRO A 76 15.73 11.56 13.55
CA PRO A 76 15.57 10.12 13.37
C PRO A 76 16.55 9.35 14.25
N SER A 77 16.02 8.35 14.97
CA SER A 77 16.84 7.51 15.85
C SER A 77 17.67 6.50 15.05
N ILE A 78 18.76 6.00 15.63
CA ILE A 78 19.59 4.98 14.96
C ILE A 78 18.81 3.69 14.68
N GLN A 79 17.87 3.33 15.56
CA GLN A 79 17.02 2.15 15.40
C GLN A 79 16.04 2.34 14.24
N GLU A 80 15.43 3.53 14.14
CA GLU A 80 14.52 3.87 13.06
C GLU A 80 15.22 3.84 11.70
N GLN A 81 16.45 4.34 11.63
CA GLN A 81 17.27 4.28 10.41
C GLN A 81 17.55 2.83 10.00
N GLN A 82 17.89 1.95 10.95
CA GLN A 82 18.10 0.52 10.69
C GLN A 82 16.82 -0.17 10.23
N GLN A 83 15.69 0.13 10.87
CA GLN A 83 14.38 -0.38 10.49
C GLN A 83 13.98 0.05 9.07
N ASP A 84 14.34 1.26 8.65
CA ASP A 84 14.07 1.71 7.28
C ASP A 84 14.84 0.89 6.24
N LEU A 85 16.11 0.54 6.50
CA LEU A 85 16.87 -0.34 5.61
C LEU A 85 16.24 -1.73 5.51
N VAL A 86 15.80 -2.30 6.64
CA VAL A 86 15.10 -3.60 6.67
C VAL A 86 13.82 -3.52 5.86
N ARG A 87 13.01 -2.47 6.07
CA ARG A 87 11.77 -2.23 5.32
C ARG A 87 12.03 -2.11 3.82
N GLN A 88 13.06 -1.37 3.40
CA GLN A 88 13.43 -1.25 1.98
C GLN A 88 13.80 -2.61 1.37
N ALA A 89 14.55 -3.44 2.09
CA ALA A 89 14.90 -4.79 1.64
C ALA A 89 13.65 -5.68 1.50
N GLN A 90 12.76 -5.66 2.48
CA GLN A 90 11.51 -6.41 2.45
C GLN A 90 10.62 -5.99 1.27
N ILE A 91 10.47 -4.69 1.02
CA ILE A 91 9.67 -4.19 -0.10
C ILE A 91 10.22 -4.66 -1.44
N LYS A 92 11.55 -4.66 -1.62
CA LYS A 92 12.17 -5.16 -2.86
C LYS A 92 11.87 -6.65 -3.08
N GLN A 93 11.92 -7.46 -2.02
CA GLN A 93 11.57 -8.87 -2.11
C GLN A 93 10.08 -9.06 -2.44
N LEU A 94 9.19 -8.33 -1.77
CA LEU A 94 7.75 -8.40 -2.03
C LEU A 94 7.39 -7.95 -3.44
N ALA A 95 8.02 -6.89 -3.94
CA ALA A 95 7.85 -6.41 -5.30
C ALA A 95 8.22 -7.49 -6.33
N ARG A 96 9.38 -8.13 -6.15
CA ARG A 96 9.80 -9.25 -7.01
C ARG A 96 8.76 -10.39 -7.03
N LEU A 97 8.28 -10.82 -5.86
CA LEU A 97 7.27 -11.88 -5.78
C LEU A 97 5.93 -11.45 -6.43
N ALA A 98 5.60 -10.16 -6.39
CA ALA A 98 4.42 -9.63 -7.06
C ALA A 98 4.61 -9.64 -8.58
N ASP A 99 5.78 -9.27 -9.09
CA ASP A 99 6.13 -9.30 -10.51
C ASP A 99 6.10 -10.74 -11.05
N GLU A 100 6.65 -11.71 -10.31
CA GLU A 100 6.60 -13.13 -10.67
C GLU A 100 5.15 -13.63 -10.74
N ARG A 101 4.31 -13.24 -9.76
CA ARG A 101 2.87 -13.56 -9.77
C ARG A 101 2.13 -12.87 -10.92
N TRP A 102 2.50 -11.64 -11.27
CA TRP A 102 1.92 -10.91 -12.40
C TRP A 102 2.30 -11.56 -13.73
N ALA A 103 3.58 -11.89 -13.92
CA ALA A 103 4.09 -12.54 -15.13
C ALA A 103 3.50 -13.95 -15.32
N SER A 104 3.24 -14.66 -14.23
CA SER A 104 2.63 -16.00 -14.27
C SER A 104 1.14 -16.00 -14.63
N LYS A 105 0.44 -14.87 -14.46
CA LYS A 105 -0.95 -14.74 -14.90
C LYS A 105 -0.94 -14.60 -16.43
N ALA A 106 -1.60 -15.53 -17.13
CA ALA A 106 -1.74 -15.48 -18.58
C ALA A 106 -2.26 -14.10 -19.00
N SER A 107 -1.41 -13.33 -19.68
CA SER A 107 -1.76 -12.00 -20.15
C SER A 107 -2.93 -12.12 -21.12
N PHE A 108 -4.10 -11.61 -20.73
CA PHE A 108 -5.29 -11.58 -21.58
C PHE A 108 -5.08 -10.77 -22.88
N LEU A 109 -4.00 -9.99 -22.95
CA LEU A 109 -3.62 -9.19 -24.11
C LEU A 109 -2.84 -10.01 -25.16
N ASP A 110 -2.20 -11.11 -24.76
CA ASP A 110 -1.46 -11.99 -25.67
C ASP A 110 -2.41 -13.08 -26.21
N LYS A 111 -3.52 -12.63 -26.80
CA LYS A 111 -4.39 -13.51 -27.55
C LYS A 111 -3.70 -13.73 -28.90
N PRO A 112 -3.35 -14.97 -29.28
CA PRO A 112 -2.92 -15.22 -30.65
C PRO A 112 -4.04 -14.72 -31.55
N LYS A 113 -3.67 -14.01 -32.61
CA LYS A 113 -4.52 -13.36 -33.60
C LYS A 113 -5.57 -14.37 -34.14
N THR A 114 -6.67 -14.58 -33.43
CA THR A 114 -7.77 -15.40 -33.91
C THR A 114 -8.32 -14.64 -35.10
N GLN A 115 -8.20 -15.23 -36.29
CA GLN A 115 -8.80 -14.70 -37.51
C GLN A 115 -10.23 -14.27 -37.20
N HIS A 116 -10.48 -12.96 -37.25
CA HIS A 116 -11.82 -12.42 -37.15
C HIS A 116 -12.61 -12.91 -38.37
N GLN A 117 -13.42 -13.96 -38.20
CA GLN A 117 -14.58 -14.14 -39.05
C GLN A 117 -15.56 -13.01 -38.69
N ALA A 118 -15.80 -12.12 -39.65
CA ALA A 118 -16.68 -10.97 -39.47
C ALA A 118 -18.10 -11.45 -39.14
N PRO A 119 -18.74 -11.00 -38.04
CA PRO A 119 -20.14 -11.30 -37.79
C PRO A 119 -21.01 -10.51 -38.76
N SER A 120 -21.76 -11.24 -39.60
CA SER A 120 -22.80 -10.68 -40.46
C SER A 120 -23.99 -10.24 -39.57
N THR A 121 -24.11 -8.94 -39.33
CA THR A 121 -25.33 -8.34 -38.78
C THR A 121 -26.37 -8.24 -39.89
N GLN A 122 -27.20 -9.27 -40.05
CA GLN A 122 -28.51 -9.12 -40.70
C GLN A 122 -29.57 -8.95 -39.60
N ILE A 123 -30.00 -7.72 -39.41
CA ILE A 123 -31.15 -7.33 -38.59
C ILE A 123 -32.39 -7.49 -39.47
N ASN A 124 -33.22 -8.50 -39.20
CA ASN A 124 -34.53 -8.65 -39.83
C ASN A 124 -35.55 -7.80 -39.07
N GLU A 125 -36.02 -6.75 -39.74
CA GLU A 125 -36.98 -5.75 -39.30
C GLU A 125 -38.42 -6.29 -39.41
N ALA A 126 -38.79 -7.28 -38.59
CA ALA A 126 -40.11 -7.90 -38.66
C ALA A 126 -40.63 -8.45 -37.32
N THR A 127 -40.60 -7.66 -36.24
CA THR A 127 -41.43 -7.97 -35.04
C THR A 127 -41.81 -6.71 -34.26
N LEU A 128 -42.15 -5.63 -34.97
CA LEU A 128 -42.89 -4.52 -34.36
C LEU A 128 -44.32 -4.63 -34.86
N ASN A 129 -45.18 -5.36 -34.14
CA ASN A 129 -46.62 -5.10 -34.03
C ASN A 129 -47.35 -6.14 -33.16
N GLN A 130 -48.09 -5.60 -32.18
CA GLN A 130 -49.31 -6.11 -31.51
C GLN A 130 -49.23 -6.71 -30.08
N PRO A 131 -50.31 -6.51 -29.28
CA PRO A 131 -50.23 -6.11 -27.88
C PRO A 131 -50.80 -7.12 -26.88
N ALA A 132 -50.75 -6.73 -25.61
CA ALA A 132 -51.10 -7.46 -24.39
C ALA A 132 -52.49 -8.11 -24.35
N ASN A 133 -52.58 -9.32 -23.75
CA ASN A 133 -53.50 -9.60 -22.64
C ASN A 133 -53.31 -10.96 -21.94
N ALA A 134 -53.46 -10.89 -20.61
CA ALA A 134 -54.08 -11.84 -19.66
C ALA A 134 -53.47 -13.22 -19.30
N ALA A 135 -53.25 -13.35 -17.98
CA ALA A 135 -53.61 -14.46 -17.08
C ALA A 135 -52.78 -15.76 -17.01
N SER A 136 -52.07 -15.86 -15.88
CA SER A 136 -51.99 -16.94 -14.88
C SER A 136 -52.04 -18.43 -15.24
N ALA A 137 -51.04 -19.12 -14.67
CA ALA A 137 -51.05 -20.46 -14.07
C ALA A 137 -50.83 -21.69 -14.97
N GLN A 138 -49.67 -22.35 -14.81
CA GLN A 138 -49.48 -23.70 -14.23
C GLN A 138 -48.13 -24.29 -14.67
N ALA A 139 -47.45 -24.96 -13.72
CA ALA A 139 -46.24 -25.76 -13.95
C ALA A 139 -46.54 -27.02 -14.80
N PRO A 140 -45.51 -27.74 -15.31
CA PRO A 140 -45.02 -28.87 -14.52
C PRO A 140 -43.51 -29.20 -14.64
N ALA A 141 -43.11 -30.09 -13.74
CA ALA A 141 -41.82 -30.72 -13.49
C ALA A 141 -41.19 -31.48 -14.68
N SER A 142 -39.86 -31.73 -14.62
CA SER A 142 -39.31 -33.08 -14.38
C SER A 142 -37.76 -33.16 -14.54
N ALA A 143 -37.20 -34.21 -13.95
CA ALA A 143 -35.86 -34.81 -14.08
C ALA A 143 -34.90 -34.51 -12.91
N THR A 144 -34.87 -35.26 -11.78
CA THR A 144 -34.44 -36.69 -11.59
C THR A 144 -32.91 -36.79 -11.79
N SER A 145 -32.05 -37.08 -10.81
CA SER A 145 -31.92 -38.30 -9.97
C SER A 145 -30.63 -38.18 -9.09
N PRO A 146 -30.24 -39.13 -8.21
CA PRO A 146 -31.00 -39.84 -7.19
C PRO A 146 -30.30 -39.85 -5.81
N GLU A 147 -31.06 -40.04 -4.73
CA GLU A 147 -30.57 -40.39 -3.40
C GLU A 147 -31.06 -41.81 -3.06
N THR A 148 -30.21 -42.65 -2.48
CA THR A 148 -30.56 -43.98 -1.93
C THR A 148 -30.28 -43.97 -0.41
N PRO A 149 -31.09 -44.63 0.44
CA PRO A 149 -31.48 -44.08 1.75
C PRO A 149 -30.91 -44.92 2.94
N PRO A 150 -31.48 -44.89 4.17
CA PRO A 150 -30.76 -44.43 5.36
C PRO A 150 -30.43 -45.57 6.35
N LYS A 151 -29.47 -45.35 7.26
CA LYS A 151 -29.43 -46.15 8.51
C LYS A 151 -28.73 -45.44 9.68
N ALA A 152 -29.55 -45.21 10.71
CA ALA A 152 -29.32 -45.18 12.16
C ALA A 152 -27.92 -44.84 12.74
N LYS A 153 -27.97 -43.85 13.67
CA LYS A 153 -27.01 -43.49 14.74
C LYS A 153 -26.37 -44.70 15.45
N PRO A 154 -25.13 -44.59 15.97
CA PRO A 154 -24.90 -43.91 17.25
C PRO A 154 -23.61 -43.06 17.35
N GLU A 155 -23.56 -42.14 18.33
CA GLU A 155 -22.36 -41.36 18.71
C GLU A 155 -21.23 -42.25 19.25
N PRO A 156 -19.96 -41.78 19.16
CA PRO A 156 -19.30 -41.40 20.39
C PRO A 156 -18.51 -40.06 20.31
N ALA A 157 -18.36 -39.46 21.47
CA ALA A 157 -17.83 -38.13 21.75
C ALA A 157 -16.30 -37.99 21.61
N TYR A 158 -15.81 -36.93 20.94
CA TYR A 158 -14.49 -36.27 21.12
C TYR A 158 -14.53 -34.81 20.57
N PRO A 159 -13.61 -33.90 21.01
CA PRO A 159 -13.94 -32.48 21.22
C PRO A 159 -13.84 -31.60 19.96
N LYS A 160 -14.61 -30.50 19.98
CA LYS A 160 -14.65 -29.46 18.95
C LYS A 160 -13.30 -28.74 18.85
N THR A 161 -12.58 -28.91 17.74
CA THR A 161 -11.51 -27.99 17.32
C THR A 161 -12.14 -26.66 16.90
N GLN A 162 -11.69 -25.60 17.54
CA GLN A 162 -12.09 -24.23 17.23
C GLN A 162 -11.62 -23.89 15.81
N LYS A 163 -12.55 -23.47 14.94
CA LYS A 163 -12.21 -22.82 13.67
C LYS A 163 -11.55 -21.49 14.01
N GLU A 164 -10.23 -21.41 13.88
CA GLU A 164 -9.55 -20.13 13.78
C GLU A 164 -10.04 -19.43 12.52
N GLU A 165 -10.85 -18.39 12.67
CA GLU A 165 -11.26 -17.53 11.57
C GLU A 165 -10.03 -16.75 11.08
N ASN A 166 -9.72 -16.90 9.80
CA ASN A 166 -8.65 -16.19 9.11
C ASN A 166 -8.88 -14.66 9.21
N PRO A 167 -7.96 -13.86 9.79
CA PRO A 167 -8.19 -12.45 10.12
C PRO A 167 -8.44 -11.55 8.89
N TRP A 168 -8.08 -12.01 7.68
CA TRP A 168 -8.32 -11.30 6.43
C TRP A 168 -9.70 -11.55 5.80
N ALA A 169 -10.47 -12.55 6.25
CA ALA A 169 -11.78 -12.85 5.68
C ALA A 169 -12.81 -11.72 5.92
N LYS A 170 -12.57 -10.87 6.93
CA LYS A 170 -13.45 -9.74 7.29
C LYS A 170 -13.18 -8.47 6.49
N ALA A 171 -12.04 -8.37 5.80
CA ALA A 171 -11.68 -7.20 5.00
C ALA A 171 -12.47 -7.10 3.68
N ASN A 172 -12.91 -8.22 3.11
CA ASN A 172 -13.66 -8.23 1.84
C ASN A 172 -15.13 -7.82 1.97
N LYS A 173 -15.66 -7.62 3.19
CA LYS A 173 -17.07 -7.27 3.39
C LYS A 173 -17.35 -5.76 3.47
N ALA A 174 -16.31 -4.92 3.42
CA ALA A 174 -16.45 -3.48 3.62
C ALA A 174 -15.34 -2.69 2.90
N ASN A 175 -15.14 -2.92 1.60
CA ASN A 175 -14.32 -2.01 0.80
C ASN A 175 -15.17 -0.74 0.53
N PRO A 176 -14.77 0.45 1.03
CA PRO A 176 -15.56 1.68 0.89
C PRO A 176 -15.70 2.19 -0.56
N GLY A 177 -15.11 1.50 -1.53
CA GLY A 177 -15.22 1.79 -2.96
C GLY A 177 -16.27 0.95 -3.71
N GLU A 178 -16.88 -0.08 -3.10
CA GLU A 178 -17.90 -0.90 -3.77
C GLU A 178 -19.24 -0.15 -3.96
N GLU A 179 -19.52 0.81 -3.09
CA GLU A 179 -20.73 1.66 -3.15
C GLU A 179 -20.52 2.95 -3.96
N TRP A 180 -19.28 3.25 -4.36
CA TRP A 180 -18.97 4.47 -5.10
C TRP A 180 -19.30 4.29 -6.59
N GLN A 181 -20.30 5.04 -7.06
CA GLN A 181 -20.61 5.19 -8.48
C GLN A 181 -20.36 6.64 -8.89
N PRO A 182 -19.66 6.90 -10.01
CA PRO A 182 -19.41 8.27 -10.45
C PRO A 182 -20.71 8.94 -10.89
N GLU A 183 -20.97 10.13 -10.37
CA GLU A 183 -22.07 10.97 -10.83
C GLU A 183 -21.76 11.47 -12.25
N ALA A 184 -22.74 11.40 -13.16
CA ALA A 184 -22.56 11.84 -14.54
C ALA A 184 -22.40 13.36 -14.60
N TRP A 185 -21.29 13.84 -15.19
CA TRP A 185 -21.02 15.26 -15.39
C TRP A 185 -22.16 15.92 -16.17
N SER A 186 -22.85 16.89 -15.58
CA SER A 186 -23.89 17.69 -16.25
C SER A 186 -23.39 19.14 -16.48
N PRO A 187 -23.10 19.56 -17.73
CA PRO A 187 -22.69 20.92 -18.00
C PRO A 187 -23.91 21.85 -17.90
N SER A 188 -23.91 22.79 -16.95
CA SER A 188 -24.93 23.84 -16.84
C SER A 188 -24.78 24.85 -17.99
N SER A 189 -25.55 24.69 -19.06
CA SER A 189 -25.71 25.73 -20.08
C SER A 189 -26.59 26.85 -19.52
N LYS A 190 -25.98 27.93 -19.01
CA LYS A 190 -26.69 29.19 -18.79
C LYS A 190 -26.85 29.88 -20.16
N ARG A 191 -28.10 30.06 -20.59
CA ARG A 191 -28.51 30.96 -21.68
C ARG A 191 -28.97 32.27 -21.08
#